data_AF-A0A4Q4D361-F1
#
_entry.id   AF-A0A4Q4D361-F1
#
_cell.length_a   1.000
_cell.length_b   1.000
_cell.length_c   1.000
_cell.angle_alpha   90.00
_cell.angle_beta   90.00
_cell.angle_gamma   90.00
#
_symmetry.space_group_name_H-M   'P 1'
#
loop_
_entity.id
_entity.type
_entity.pdbx_description
1 polymer ?
#
loop_
_entity_poly.entity_id
_entity_poly.type
_entity_poly.pdbx_seq_one_letter_code
_entity_poly.pdbx_strand_id
1 'polypeptide(L)'
;RDEVVVVGLHDHPGPLGHLRLELSAGRLQGLRVFAGYAGWSGGQLEAEVAEGSWVVVEAHDDDLVSPQPELLWSAVLRRQDDDTRFWTTFPADPTVN
;
A
#
# COMPACT_ATOMS: atom_id res chain seq x y z
N ARG A 1 -16.60 1.50 19.58
CA ARG A 1 -15.28 0.88 19.83
C ARG A 1 -15.19 -0.16 18.75
N ASP A 2 -14.55 0.22 17.65
CA ASP A 2 -14.71 -0.49 16.40
C ASP A 2 -13.59 -1.53 16.34
N GLU A 3 -13.99 -2.79 16.26
CA GLU A 3 -13.10 -3.94 16.24
C GLU A 3 -12.53 -4.09 14.83
N VAL A 4 -11.22 -3.86 14.69
CA VAL A 4 -10.48 -4.05 13.45
C VAL A 4 -10.10 -5.54 13.35
N VAL A 5 -10.56 -6.19 12.28
CA VAL A 5 -10.37 -7.62 12.06
C VAL A 5 -9.10 -7.88 11.25
N VAL A 6 -8.23 -8.76 11.73
CA VAL A 6 -7.07 -9.27 10.99
C VAL A 6 -7.52 -10.43 10.08
N VAL A 7 -7.35 -10.28 8.77
CA VAL A 7 -7.70 -11.31 7.78
C VAL A 7 -6.54 -12.28 7.60
N GLY A 8 -6.72 -13.53 8.03
CA GLY A 8 -5.76 -14.61 7.78
C GLY A 8 -5.98 -15.27 6.42
N LEU A 9 -5.03 -15.13 5.49
CA LEU A 9 -5.04 -15.86 4.22
C LEU A 9 -4.65 -17.32 4.47
N HIS A 10 -5.56 -18.26 4.23
CA HIS A 10 -5.26 -19.69 4.28
C HIS A 10 -5.16 -20.22 2.85
N ASP A 11 -4.05 -20.87 2.53
CA ASP A 11 -3.87 -21.56 1.25
C ASP A 11 -4.64 -22.89 1.26
N HIS A 12 -5.53 -23.11 0.28
CA HIS A 12 -6.23 -24.38 0.10
C HIS A 12 -5.84 -24.98 -1.26
N PRO A 13 -5.35 -26.23 -1.32
CA PRO A 13 -4.98 -26.85 -2.59
C PRO A 13 -6.23 -27.06 -3.47
N GLY A 14 -6.24 -26.49 -4.67
CA GLY A 14 -7.30 -26.64 -5.69
C GLY A 14 -7.03 -25.81 -6.96
N PRO A 15 -7.48 -26.26 -8.15
CA PRO A 15 -7.21 -25.56 -9.41
C PRO A 15 -8.09 -24.31 -9.50
N LEU A 16 -7.42 -23.14 -9.46
CA LEU A 16 -7.96 -21.81 -9.14
C LEU A 16 -8.16 -21.62 -7.63
N GLY A 17 -7.11 -21.10 -6.98
CA GLY A 17 -7.05 -20.80 -5.54
C GLY A 17 -8.20 -19.88 -5.14
N HIS A 18 -9.20 -20.44 -4.50
CA HIS A 18 -10.29 -19.68 -3.90
C HIS A 18 -9.76 -19.04 -2.62
N LEU A 19 -9.82 -17.72 -2.51
CA LEU A 19 -9.55 -17.06 -1.25
C LEU A 19 -10.79 -17.17 -0.36
N ARG A 20 -10.75 -18.02 0.66
CA ARG A 20 -11.80 -18.10 1.68
C ARG A 20 -11.48 -17.13 2.81
N LEU A 21 -12.40 -16.19 3.03
CA LEU A 21 -12.35 -15.26 4.14
C LEU A 21 -13.41 -15.65 5.16
N GLU A 22 -13.00 -15.90 6.40
CA GLU A 22 -13.92 -16.13 7.51
C GLU A 22 -13.90 -14.93 8.45
N LEU A 23 -15.08 -14.35 8.71
CA LEU A 23 -15.26 -13.29 9.70
C LEU A 23 -15.91 -13.88 10.94
N SER A 24 -15.19 -13.87 12.06
CA SER A 24 -15.63 -14.46 13.33
C SER A 24 -16.53 -13.54 14.15
N ALA A 25 -16.36 -12.22 14.05
CA ALA A 25 -17.25 -11.15 14.51
C ALA A 25 -16.71 -9.79 14.01
N GLY A 26 -17.57 -8.78 13.87
CA GLY A 26 -17.18 -7.41 13.48
C GLY A 26 -17.63 -6.97 12.08
N ARG A 27 -17.27 -5.73 11.69
CA ARG A 27 -17.58 -5.14 10.38
C ARG A 27 -16.29 -4.92 9.59
N LEU A 28 -16.21 -5.50 8.39
CA LEU A 28 -15.16 -5.19 7.43
C LEU A 28 -15.39 -3.78 6.84
N GLN A 29 -14.43 -2.87 7.04
CA GLN A 29 -14.48 -1.55 6.43
C GLN A 29 -14.07 -1.57 4.95
N GLY A 30 -13.13 -2.44 4.58
CA GLY A 30 -12.77 -2.69 3.19
C GLY A 30 -11.73 -3.81 3.07
N LEU A 31 -11.54 -4.32 1.84
CA LEU A 31 -10.56 -5.34 1.51
C LEU A 31 -9.94 -5.01 0.15
N ARG A 32 -8.62 -5.10 0.06
CA ARG A 32 -7.89 -5.09 -1.20
C ARG A 32 -7.01 -6.32 -1.28
N VAL A 33 -7.11 -7.05 -2.40
CA VAL A 33 -6.35 -8.27 -2.65
C VAL A 33 -5.25 -7.95 -3.66
N PHE A 34 -4.02 -8.31 -3.31
CA PHE A 34 -2.85 -8.16 -4.18
C PHE A 34 -2.33 -9.53 -4.61
N ALA A 35 -1.93 -9.66 -5.86
CA ALA A 35 -1.30 -10.86 -6.39
C ALA A 35 0.21 -10.59 -6.56
N GLY A 36 1.03 -11.30 -5.80
CA GLY A 36 2.48 -11.07 -5.73
C GLY A 36 2.87 -10.09 -4.62
N TYR A 37 4.18 -9.89 -4.46
CA TYR A 37 4.76 -9.02 -3.46
C TYR A 37 6.07 -8.42 -3.98
N ALA A 38 6.43 -7.23 -3.48
CA ALA A 38 7.77 -6.70 -3.60
C ALA A 38 8.65 -7.29 -2.49
N GLY A 39 9.83 -7.78 -2.84
CA GLY A 39 10.76 -8.40 -1.90
C GLY A 39 12.12 -7.74 -1.97
N TRP A 40 12.74 -7.56 -0.80
CA TRP A 40 14.09 -7.05 -0.67
C TRP A 40 15.00 -8.13 -0.11
N SER A 41 16.23 -8.17 -0.62
CA SER A 41 17.30 -8.93 0.01
C SER A 41 17.80 -8.23 1.29
N GLY A 42 18.58 -8.94 2.11
CA GLY A 42 19.03 -8.40 3.40
C GLY A 42 19.83 -7.10 3.25
N GLY A 43 19.38 -6.03 3.89
CA GLY A 43 20.02 -4.71 3.84
C GLY A 43 19.72 -3.89 2.58
N GLN A 44 18.99 -4.44 1.61
CA GLN A 44 18.72 -3.76 0.34
C GLN A 44 17.77 -2.57 0.51
N LEU A 45 16.68 -2.74 1.27
CA LEU A 45 15.72 -1.66 1.49
C LEU A 45 16.37 -0.47 2.20
N GLU A 46 17.18 -0.74 3.21
CA GLU A 46 17.91 0.28 3.97
C GLU A 46 18.89 1.06 3.08
N ALA A 47 19.58 0.36 2.17
CA ALA A 47 20.48 0.99 1.21
C ALA A 47 19.70 1.87 0.20
N GLU A 48 18.58 1.38 -0.32
CA GLU A 48 17.75 2.13 -1.27
C GLU A 48 17.13 3.38 -0.61
N VAL A 49 16.69 3.28 0.66
CA VAL A 49 16.21 4.44 1.43
C VAL A 49 17.35 5.45 1.66
N ALA A 50 18.55 4.98 2.02
CA ALA A 50 19.71 5.86 2.23
C ALA A 50 20.17 6.57 0.94
N GLU A 51 20.00 5.93 -0.22
CA GLU A 51 20.24 6.52 -1.55
C GLU A 51 19.15 7.53 -1.98
N GLY A 52 18.01 7.56 -1.29
CA GLY A 52 16.86 8.40 -1.65
C GLY A 52 15.95 7.79 -2.72
N SER A 53 16.11 6.50 -3.02
CA SER A 53 15.26 5.76 -3.96
C SER A 53 13.84 5.53 -3.42
N TRP A 54 13.66 5.61 -2.09
CA TRP A 54 12.34 5.52 -1.43
C TRP A 54 12.15 6.63 -0.41
N VAL A 55 10.94 7.18 -0.38
CA VAL A 55 10.47 8.02 0.73
C VAL A 55 9.57 7.18 1.63
N VAL A 56 9.91 7.14 2.92
CA VAL A 56 9.14 6.41 3.93
C VAL A 56 8.18 7.36 4.62
N VAL A 57 6.89 7.05 4.58
CA VAL A 57 5.81 7.86 5.14
C VAL A 57 4.88 7.01 6.01
N GLU A 58 4.11 7.65 6.87
CA GLU A 58 3.09 6.96 7.67
C GLU A 58 1.93 6.48 6.79
N ALA A 59 1.58 5.20 6.94
CA ALA A 59 0.45 4.59 6.26
C ALA A 59 -0.82 4.79 7.08
N HIS A 60 -1.91 5.16 6.42
CA HIS A 60 -3.24 5.26 7.04
C HIS A 60 -4.12 4.09 6.59
N ASP A 61 -5.03 3.61 7.44
CA ASP A 61 -5.95 2.50 7.10
C ASP A 61 -6.73 2.76 5.80
N ASP A 62 -7.11 4.01 5.56
CA ASP A 62 -7.82 4.46 4.36
C ASP A 62 -6.99 4.32 3.07
N ASP A 63 -5.66 4.26 3.14
CA ASP A 63 -4.80 4.09 1.95
C ASP A 63 -5.04 2.72 1.30
N LEU A 64 -5.19 1.68 2.12
CA LEU A 64 -5.39 0.31 1.69
C LEU A 64 -6.75 0.10 1.04
N VAL A 65 -7.77 0.82 1.53
CA VAL A 65 -9.17 0.68 1.09
C VAL A 65 -9.66 1.85 0.23
N SER A 66 -8.74 2.71 -0.22
CA SER A 66 -9.08 3.90 -1.02
C SER A 66 -9.97 3.55 -2.23
N PRO A 67 -11.07 4.29 -2.47
CA PRO A 67 -11.94 4.08 -3.62
C PRO A 67 -11.31 4.53 -4.94
N GLN A 68 -10.21 5.29 -4.90
CA GLN A 68 -9.49 5.85 -6.06
C GLN A 68 -8.00 5.45 -6.01
N PRO A 69 -7.67 4.15 -6.18
CA PRO A 69 -6.30 3.65 -6.09
C PRO A 69 -5.33 4.33 -7.07
N GLU A 70 -5.82 4.74 -8.24
CA GLU A 70 -5.05 5.47 -9.26
C GLU A 70 -4.56 6.84 -8.79
N LEU A 71 -5.25 7.44 -7.81
CA LEU A 71 -4.86 8.73 -7.22
C LEU A 71 -4.08 8.57 -5.92
N LEU A 72 -3.98 7.35 -5.39
CA LEU A 72 -3.46 7.07 -4.03
C LEU A 72 -2.06 7.63 -3.82
N TRP A 73 -1.16 7.45 -4.79
CA TRP A 73 0.21 7.98 -4.68
C TRP A 73 0.22 9.50 -4.48
N SER A 74 -0.57 10.23 -5.28
CA SER A 74 -0.64 11.69 -5.15
C SER A 74 -1.33 12.14 -3.86
N ALA A 75 -2.34 11.39 -3.41
CA ALA A 75 -3.02 11.66 -2.14
C ALA A 75 -2.08 11.46 -0.94
N VAL A 76 -1.29 10.38 -0.95
CA VAL A 76 -0.30 10.06 0.09
C VAL A 76 0.78 11.13 0.15
N LEU A 77 1.33 11.54 -0.99
CA LEU A 77 2.37 12.57 -0.99
C LEU A 77 1.82 13.93 -0.57
N ARG A 78 0.64 14.34 -1.04
CA ARG A 78 0.06 15.66 -0.72
C ARG A 78 -0.20 15.91 0.75
N ARG A 79 -0.41 14.87 1.55
CA ARG A 79 -0.64 15.00 2.99
C ARG A 79 0.65 15.09 3.82
N GLN A 80 1.82 14.90 3.21
CA GLN A 80 3.08 15.05 3.93
C GLN A 80 3.34 16.52 4.26
N ASP A 81 3.97 16.78 5.41
CA ASP A 81 4.25 18.14 5.89
C ASP A 81 5.53 18.75 5.29
N ASP A 82 6.34 17.93 4.61
CA ASP A 82 7.61 18.31 3.99
C ASP A 82 7.50 18.56 2.47
N ASP A 83 8.64 18.78 1.83
CA ASP A 83 8.73 19.11 0.40
C ASP A 83 8.26 17.98 -0.52
N THR A 84 8.16 16.73 -0.03
CA THR A 84 7.71 15.58 -0.82
C THR A 84 6.27 15.78 -1.34
N ARG A 85 5.45 16.59 -0.65
CA ARG A 85 4.10 16.94 -1.12
C ARG A 85 4.07 17.60 -2.49
N PHE A 86 5.15 18.32 -2.84
CA PHE A 86 5.28 18.99 -4.13
C PHE A 86 5.66 18.04 -5.26
N TRP A 87 6.12 16.82 -4.96
CA TRP A 87 6.51 15.89 -6.02
C TRP A 87 5.33 15.46 -6.90
N THR A 88 4.10 15.63 -6.40
CA THR A 88 2.88 15.44 -7.18
C THR A 88 2.72 16.41 -8.36
N THR A 89 3.50 17.49 -8.39
CA THR A 89 3.51 18.44 -9.51
C THR A 89 4.59 18.13 -10.54
N PHE A 90 5.46 17.16 -10.30
CA PHE A 90 6.41 16.74 -11.32
C PHE A 90 5.68 16.09 -12.49
N PRO A 91 6.11 16.38 -13.73
CA PRO A 91 5.58 15.69 -14.88
C PRO A 91 5.88 14.19 -14.77
N ALA A 92 4.94 13.36 -15.24
CA ALA A 92 5.12 11.91 -15.25
C ALA A 92 6.33 11.46 -16.11
N ASP A 93 6.74 12.32 -17.05
CA ASP A 93 7.96 12.17 -17.83
C ASP A 93 9.02 13.17 -17.31
N PRO A 94 10.13 12.70 -16.71
CA PRO A 94 11.16 13.59 -16.21
C PRO A 94 11.90 14.37 -17.31
N THR A 95 11.78 13.95 -18.58
CA THR A 95 12.46 14.58 -19.73
C THR A 95 11.77 15.85 -20.24
N VAL A 96 10.57 16.19 -19.74
CA VAL A 96 9.84 17.39 -20.14
C VAL A 96 10.02 18.60 -19.21
N ASN A 97 11.06 18.59 -18.35
CA ASN A 97 11.49 19.74 -17.54
C ASN A 97 12.52 20.62 -18.26
#